data_AF-A0A5J4QBW4-F1
#
_entry.id   AF-A0A5J4QBW4-F1
#
_cell.length_a   1.000
_cell.length_b   1.000
_cell.length_c   1.000
_cell.angle_alpha   90.00
_cell.angle_beta   90.00
_cell.angle_gamma   90.00
#
_symmetry.space_group_name_H-M   'P 1'
#
loop_
_entity.id
_entity.type
_entity.pdbx_description
1 polymer ?
#
loop_
_entity_poly.entity_id
_entity_poly.type
_entity_poly.pdbx_seq_one_letter_code
_entity_poly.pdbx_strand_id
1 'polypeptide(L)'
;MIAHFYLLSKSFQNNFTLSNEEIEEKVKRLAEDVKLINQYKDTNKLYANYNELYPQMFYSDYTIETFICNPVELKKNGIDRDVINALQNIFNKSQSTTITSKEVEKDLLSWVDENNCHGLIAFHKINGIDDNLQIIYGIDSWYKFRRHFLGKYPKNADFFISECIKYFPNLFFHERNRVTIKTILDDSPKKIVYHLSALNDRFRDCQYDGLNRTEILKRFSVYAKLDEEASLEGDAFRKNAFTFNFINNDRINEPVCCEPHLKLCKNDYDRAKYFNDRRIYFHEGKSNIQRGRILIGHIGTHL
;
A
#
# COMPACT_ATOMS: atom_id res chain seq x y z
N MET A 1 5.44 -5.72 -12.62
CA MET A 1 6.17 -4.44 -12.61
C MET A 1 7.10 -4.46 -11.41
N ILE A 2 8.39 -4.25 -11.65
CA ILE A 2 9.45 -4.15 -10.65
C ILE A 2 9.47 -2.69 -10.15
N ALA A 3 9.49 -2.51 -8.84
CA ALA A 3 9.80 -1.23 -8.22
C ALA A 3 11.26 -1.20 -7.79
N HIS A 4 11.95 -0.13 -8.15
CA HIS A 4 13.31 0.18 -7.74
C HIS A 4 13.25 1.27 -6.67
N PHE A 5 13.59 0.92 -5.45
CA PHE A 5 13.61 1.81 -4.30
C PHE A 5 15.03 2.19 -3.93
N TYR A 6 15.29 3.47 -3.78
CA TYR A 6 16.60 4.00 -3.42
C TYR A 6 16.50 4.67 -2.05
N LEU A 7 17.42 4.36 -1.14
CA LEU A 7 17.50 5.06 0.14
C LEU A 7 17.97 6.51 -0.11
N LEU A 8 17.15 7.48 0.28
CA LEU A 8 17.43 8.90 0.08
C LEU A 8 18.44 9.40 1.12
N SER A 9 19.68 9.63 0.71
CA SER A 9 20.80 9.96 1.62
C SER A 9 20.53 11.20 2.47
N LYS A 10 19.99 12.26 1.86
CA LYS A 10 19.62 13.51 2.55
C LYS A 10 18.63 13.29 3.70
N SER A 11 17.76 12.27 3.62
CA SER A 11 16.82 11.96 4.69
C SER A 11 17.46 11.31 5.91
N PHE A 12 18.71 10.85 5.81
CA PHE A 12 19.47 10.30 6.95
C PHE A 12 20.39 11.34 7.59
N GLN A 13 20.41 12.59 7.08
CA GLN A 13 21.11 13.67 7.76
C GLN A 13 20.46 13.98 9.10
N ASN A 14 21.31 14.26 10.09
CA ASN A 14 20.91 14.55 11.45
C ASN A 14 19.91 15.70 11.41
N ASN A 15 18.71 15.40 11.85
CA ASN A 15 17.67 16.39 11.95
C ASN A 15 17.74 16.95 13.36
N PHE A 16 18.37 18.12 13.52
CA PHE A 16 18.52 18.80 14.82
C PHE A 16 17.17 19.14 15.51
N THR A 17 16.03 18.90 14.85
CA THR A 17 14.70 19.05 15.44
C THR A 17 14.18 17.79 16.13
N LEU A 18 14.82 16.64 15.94
CA LEU A 18 14.41 15.37 16.55
C LEU A 18 15.29 15.05 17.75
N SER A 19 14.68 14.52 18.81
CA SER A 19 15.43 13.92 19.91
C SER A 19 16.06 12.59 19.47
N ASN A 20 17.04 12.13 20.24
CA ASN A 20 17.65 10.83 20.03
C ASN A 20 16.59 9.71 20.10
N GLU A 21 15.69 9.73 21.09
CA GLU A 21 14.61 8.74 21.23
C GLU A 21 13.69 8.71 20.01
N GLU A 22 13.36 9.88 19.44
CA GLU A 22 12.55 9.97 18.22
C GLU A 22 13.27 9.35 17.01
N ILE A 23 14.58 9.55 16.89
CA ILE A 23 15.41 8.92 15.85
C ILE A 23 15.38 7.40 16.03
N GLU A 24 15.59 6.89 17.25
CA GLU A 24 15.56 5.45 17.54
C GLU A 24 14.23 4.81 17.16
N GLU A 25 13.10 5.43 17.54
CA GLU A 25 11.77 4.93 17.21
C GLU A 25 11.52 4.94 15.69
N LYS A 26 11.99 5.98 14.99
CA LYS A 26 11.89 6.06 13.53
C LYS A 26 12.74 5.00 12.83
N VAL A 27 13.94 4.67 13.33
CA VAL A 27 14.77 3.60 12.76
C VAL A 27 14.08 2.27 12.91
N LYS A 28 13.56 1.98 14.11
CA LYS A 28 12.85 0.73 14.39
C LYS A 28 11.62 0.59 13.48
N ARG A 29 10.84 1.67 13.29
CA ARG A 29 9.70 1.70 12.35
C ARG A 29 10.14 1.48 10.90
N LEU A 30 11.14 2.23 10.42
CA LEU A 30 11.64 2.08 9.04
C LEU A 30 12.18 0.68 8.78
N ALA A 31 12.85 0.06 9.75
CA ALA A 31 13.36 -1.30 9.62
C ALA A 31 12.24 -2.34 9.44
N GLU A 32 11.13 -2.21 10.16
CA GLU A 32 9.95 -3.06 9.97
C GLU A 32 9.26 -2.80 8.62
N ASP A 33 9.16 -1.54 8.19
CA ASP A 33 8.61 -1.19 6.88
C ASP A 33 9.46 -1.79 5.74
N VAL A 34 10.79 -1.62 5.80
CA VAL A 34 11.74 -2.19 4.84
C VAL A 34 11.66 -3.71 4.84
N LYS A 35 11.53 -4.34 6.00
CA LYS A 35 11.34 -5.79 6.11
C LYS A 35 10.05 -6.24 5.41
N LEU A 36 8.94 -5.52 5.56
CA LEU A 36 7.68 -5.80 4.89
C LEU A 36 7.78 -5.61 3.37
N ILE A 37 8.38 -4.50 2.91
CA ILE A 37 8.66 -4.26 1.48
C ILE A 37 9.50 -5.40 0.89
N ASN A 38 10.53 -5.84 1.63
CA ASN A 38 11.45 -6.90 1.21
C ASN A 38 10.84 -8.31 1.24
N GLN A 39 9.65 -8.53 1.85
CA GLN A 39 8.92 -9.79 1.67
C GLN A 39 8.59 -10.04 0.18
N TYR A 40 8.53 -8.97 -0.61
CA TYR A 40 8.29 -8.99 -2.04
C TYR A 40 9.54 -8.60 -2.85
N LYS A 41 10.73 -9.02 -2.40
CA LYS A 41 12.04 -8.69 -3.00
C LYS A 41 12.19 -9.01 -4.50
N ASP A 42 11.37 -9.92 -5.02
CA ASP A 42 11.40 -10.26 -6.45
C ASP A 42 10.87 -9.11 -7.31
N THR A 43 9.92 -8.34 -6.78
CA THR A 43 9.30 -7.19 -7.46
C THR A 43 9.59 -5.84 -6.80
N ASN A 44 10.30 -5.82 -5.66
CA ASN A 44 10.68 -4.61 -4.93
C ASN A 44 12.18 -4.68 -4.65
N LYS A 45 12.97 -4.04 -5.50
CA LYS A 45 14.43 -3.99 -5.39
C LYS A 45 14.81 -2.78 -4.56
N LEU A 46 15.60 -2.99 -3.51
CA LEU A 46 16.07 -1.93 -2.63
C LEU A 46 17.54 -1.66 -2.92
N TYR A 47 17.91 -0.38 -3.03
CA TYR A 47 19.26 0.07 -3.34
C TYR A 47 19.76 1.09 -2.33
N ALA A 48 21.04 0.97 -1.98
CA ALA A 48 21.74 1.91 -1.10
C ALA A 48 23.01 2.39 -1.80
N ASN A 49 23.15 3.71 -1.92
CA ASN A 49 24.42 4.32 -2.32
C ASN A 49 25.24 4.60 -1.07
N TYR A 50 26.15 3.69 -0.74
CA TYR A 50 26.96 3.79 0.47
C TYR A 50 27.86 5.02 0.47
N ASN A 51 28.35 5.47 -0.68
CA ASN A 51 29.18 6.68 -0.78
C ASN A 51 28.41 7.95 -0.36
N GLU A 52 27.11 8.01 -0.63
CA GLU A 52 26.28 9.12 -0.15
C GLU A 52 25.77 8.90 1.28
N LEU A 53 25.43 7.66 1.66
CA LEU A 53 24.78 7.37 2.94
C LEU A 53 25.77 7.37 4.11
N TYR A 54 26.96 6.77 3.96
CA TYR A 54 27.93 6.59 5.02
C TYR A 54 28.39 7.89 5.67
N PRO A 55 28.70 8.97 4.92
CA PRO A 55 29.17 10.22 5.52
C PRO A 55 28.08 11.01 6.25
N GLN A 56 26.80 10.61 6.15
CA GLN A 56 25.72 11.36 6.79
C GLN A 56 25.81 11.23 8.30
N MET A 57 25.96 12.37 8.98
CA MET A 57 25.74 12.47 10.43
C MET A 57 24.31 12.06 10.70
N PHE A 58 24.08 11.04 11.53
CA PHE A 58 22.77 10.41 11.67
C PHE A 58 22.20 10.55 13.08
N TYR A 59 23.04 10.25 14.08
CA TYR A 59 22.63 10.20 15.48
C TYR A 59 23.69 10.87 16.33
N SER A 60 23.36 12.01 16.94
CA SER A 60 24.33 12.85 17.67
C SER A 60 25.58 13.11 16.80
N ASP A 61 26.75 12.63 17.22
CA ASP A 61 28.03 12.79 16.52
C ASP A 61 28.43 11.56 15.67
N TYR A 62 27.55 10.59 15.50
CA TYR A 62 27.83 9.37 14.76
C TYR A 62 27.28 9.43 13.34
N THR A 63 28.10 8.98 12.40
CA THR A 63 27.68 8.81 11.00
C THR A 63 26.96 7.47 10.81
N ILE A 64 26.26 7.32 9.68
CA ILE A 64 25.72 6.02 9.25
C ILE A 64 26.83 4.97 9.17
N GLU A 65 28.02 5.33 8.68
CA GLU A 65 29.16 4.42 8.61
C GLU A 65 29.47 3.81 9.97
N THR A 66 29.51 4.61 11.04
CA THR A 66 29.77 4.13 12.40
C THR A 66 28.72 3.10 12.83
N PHE A 67 27.44 3.31 12.50
CA PHE A 67 26.37 2.36 12.78
C PHE A 67 26.51 1.03 12.04
N ILE A 68 27.01 1.05 10.81
CA ILE A 68 27.15 -0.16 10.01
C ILE A 68 28.44 -0.90 10.35
N CYS A 69 29.57 -0.18 10.44
CA CYS A 69 30.91 -0.75 10.51
C CYS A 69 31.43 -0.92 11.95
N ASN A 70 31.03 -0.06 12.90
CA ASN A 70 31.60 -0.02 14.26
C ASN A 70 30.55 -0.23 15.37
N PRO A 71 29.71 -1.29 15.33
CA PRO A 71 28.63 -1.48 16.30
C PRO A 71 29.12 -1.72 17.74
N VAL A 72 30.37 -2.14 17.94
CA VAL A 72 30.96 -2.34 19.28
C VAL A 72 31.22 -1.01 19.97
N GLU A 73 31.68 0.00 19.24
CA GLU A 73 31.92 1.34 19.76
C GLU A 73 30.61 1.98 20.23
N LEU A 74 29.57 1.92 19.39
CA LEU A 74 28.24 2.45 19.71
C LEU A 74 27.64 1.84 20.97
N LYS A 75 27.78 0.51 21.16
CA LYS A 75 27.32 -0.16 22.37
C LYS A 75 28.04 0.33 23.63
N LYS A 76 29.36 0.55 23.54
CA LYS A 76 30.14 1.10 24.67
C LYS A 76 29.71 2.52 25.02
N ASN A 77 29.27 3.28 24.02
CA ASN A 77 28.75 4.64 24.19
C ASN A 77 27.25 4.68 24.52
N GLY A 78 26.64 3.54 24.87
CA GLY A 78 25.28 3.48 25.40
C GLY A 78 24.16 3.44 24.35
N ILE A 79 24.47 3.29 23.07
CA ILE A 79 23.45 3.17 22.01
C ILE A 79 22.75 1.81 22.08
N ASP A 80 21.42 1.82 22.04
CA ASP A 80 20.60 0.61 22.07
C ASP A 80 20.99 -0.34 20.91
N ARG A 81 21.29 -1.60 21.29
CA ARG A 81 21.61 -2.69 20.36
C ARG A 81 20.53 -2.86 19.30
N ASP A 82 19.26 -2.71 19.65
CA ASP A 82 18.15 -2.93 18.74
C ASP A 82 18.05 -1.83 17.68
N VAL A 83 18.49 -0.60 17.99
CA VAL A 83 18.61 0.50 17.02
C VAL A 83 19.72 0.21 16.01
N ILE A 84 20.89 -0.21 16.51
CA ILE A 84 22.03 -0.62 15.68
C ILE A 84 21.61 -1.74 14.72
N ASN A 85 20.98 -2.78 15.26
CA ASN A 85 20.50 -3.92 14.48
C ASN A 85 19.42 -3.51 13.48
N ALA A 86 18.50 -2.62 13.85
CA ALA A 86 17.45 -2.13 12.97
C ALA A 86 18.04 -1.38 11.77
N LEU A 87 19.02 -0.50 11.98
CA LEU A 87 19.69 0.20 10.88
C LEU A 87 20.48 -0.77 9.99
N GLN A 88 21.30 -1.64 10.58
CA GLN A 88 22.02 -2.69 9.81
C GLN A 88 21.06 -3.57 8.99
N ASN A 89 19.88 -3.89 9.54
CA ASN A 89 18.86 -4.67 8.85
C ASN A 89 18.26 -3.99 7.62
N ILE A 90 18.21 -2.65 7.60
CA ILE A 90 17.79 -1.89 6.41
C ILE A 90 18.84 -2.09 5.31
N PHE A 91 20.11 -1.85 5.62
CA PHE A 91 21.20 -1.94 4.63
C PHE A 91 21.47 -3.37 4.16
N ASN A 92 21.36 -4.38 5.02
CA ASN A 92 21.53 -5.79 4.65
C ASN A 92 20.46 -6.29 3.65
N LYS A 93 19.33 -5.59 3.54
CA LYS A 93 18.27 -5.88 2.55
C LYS A 93 18.46 -5.08 1.25
N SER A 94 19.37 -4.12 1.25
CA SER A 94 19.67 -3.27 0.10
C SER A 94 20.78 -3.87 -0.76
N GLN A 95 20.71 -3.63 -2.06
CA GLN A 95 21.81 -3.85 -2.99
C GLN A 95 22.65 -2.57 -3.09
N SER A 96 23.96 -2.70 -3.20
CA SER A 96 24.84 -1.56 -3.45
C SER A 96 24.53 -0.92 -4.81
N THR A 97 24.56 0.40 -4.88
CA THR A 97 24.49 1.15 -6.14
C THR A 97 25.41 2.36 -6.10
N THR A 98 25.80 2.86 -7.27
CA THR A 98 26.52 4.15 -7.42
C THR A 98 25.58 5.28 -7.82
N ILE A 99 24.30 4.98 -8.09
CA ILE A 99 23.29 5.97 -8.47
C ILE A 99 23.03 6.89 -7.27
N THR A 100 23.21 8.19 -7.49
CA THR A 100 23.03 9.25 -6.49
C THR A 100 21.56 9.59 -6.27
N SER A 101 21.23 10.14 -5.10
CA SER A 101 19.86 10.59 -4.82
C SER A 101 19.39 11.64 -5.85
N LYS A 102 20.31 12.49 -6.31
CA LYS A 102 20.05 13.52 -7.34
C LYS A 102 19.71 12.93 -8.71
N GLU A 103 20.42 11.90 -9.14
CA GLU A 103 20.11 11.18 -10.39
C GLU A 103 18.75 10.48 -10.30
N VAL A 104 18.42 9.90 -9.14
CA VAL A 104 17.09 9.30 -8.94
C VAL A 104 16.01 10.38 -9.11
N GLU A 105 16.13 11.49 -8.37
CA GLU A 105 15.15 12.58 -8.38
C GLU A 105 14.95 13.20 -9.77
N LYS A 106 16.05 13.44 -10.48
CA LYS A 106 16.03 14.15 -11.77
C LYS A 106 15.64 13.24 -12.94
N ASP A 107 16.19 12.03 -12.97
CA ASP A 107 16.17 11.21 -14.17
C ASP A 107 15.29 9.96 -13.99
N LEU A 108 15.42 9.23 -12.87
CA LEU A 108 14.77 7.93 -12.73
C LEU A 108 13.32 8.01 -12.25
N LEU A 109 12.94 8.97 -11.40
CA LEU A 109 11.55 9.08 -10.95
C LEU A 109 10.60 9.32 -12.12
N SER A 110 11.04 10.05 -13.15
CA SER A 110 10.24 10.29 -14.36
C SER A 110 10.26 9.11 -15.34
N TRP A 111 11.28 8.25 -15.26
CA TRP A 111 11.42 7.08 -16.12
C TRP A 111 10.57 5.92 -15.60
N VAL A 112 9.34 5.81 -16.10
CA VAL A 112 8.40 4.77 -15.67
C VAL A 112 7.70 4.15 -16.87
N ASP A 113 7.70 2.82 -16.93
CA ASP A 113 6.97 2.03 -17.92
C ASP A 113 6.11 0.93 -17.25
N GLU A 114 5.50 0.07 -18.06
CA GLU A 114 4.67 -1.06 -17.61
C GLU A 114 5.44 -2.13 -16.81
N ASN A 115 6.77 -2.11 -16.89
CA ASN A 115 7.66 -3.09 -16.29
C ASN A 115 8.43 -2.53 -15.10
N ASN A 116 8.70 -1.23 -15.05
CA ASN A 116 9.58 -0.60 -14.07
C ASN A 116 8.99 0.70 -13.54
N CYS A 117 9.11 0.90 -12.22
CA CYS A 117 8.88 2.19 -11.57
C CYS A 117 9.94 2.46 -10.50
N HIS A 118 10.18 3.73 -10.19
CA HIS A 118 11.22 4.16 -9.27
C HIS A 118 10.63 4.95 -8.11
N GLY A 119 11.19 4.77 -6.91
CA GLY A 119 10.82 5.51 -5.72
C GLY A 119 11.99 5.72 -4.78
N LEU A 120 11.84 6.68 -3.88
CA LEU A 120 12.82 7.00 -2.84
C LEU A 120 12.25 6.61 -1.47
N ILE A 121 13.01 5.89 -0.66
CA ILE A 121 12.68 5.63 0.74
C ILE A 121 13.42 6.65 1.58
N ALA A 122 12.66 7.41 2.37
CA ALA A 122 13.16 8.51 3.15
C ALA A 122 12.87 8.30 4.64
N PHE A 123 13.88 8.55 5.48
CA PHE A 123 13.80 8.38 6.93
C PHE A 123 13.02 9.52 7.63
N HIS A 124 13.11 10.74 7.12
CA HIS A 124 12.26 11.87 7.54
C HIS A 124 11.77 12.68 6.34
N LYS A 125 10.68 13.44 6.55
CA LYS A 125 10.11 14.34 5.54
C LYS A 125 11.09 15.44 5.15
N ILE A 126 11.36 15.57 3.86
CA ILE A 126 12.22 16.63 3.33
C ILE A 126 11.34 17.68 2.67
N ASN A 127 11.50 18.94 3.07
CA ASN A 127 10.79 20.07 2.48
C ASN A 127 11.02 20.14 0.97
N GLY A 128 9.94 20.28 0.20
CA GLY A 128 9.98 20.49 -1.25
C GLY A 128 9.84 19.22 -2.09
N ILE A 129 9.79 18.04 -1.47
CA ILE A 129 9.52 16.76 -2.16
C ILE A 129 8.48 15.89 -1.44
N ASP A 130 7.88 16.38 -0.37
CA ASP A 130 7.02 15.65 0.56
C ASP A 130 5.67 15.21 -0.01
N ASP A 131 5.17 15.91 -1.02
CA ASP A 131 3.89 15.58 -1.69
C ASP A 131 4.04 14.60 -2.87
N ASN A 132 5.26 14.17 -3.21
CA ASN A 132 5.47 13.26 -4.32
C ASN A 132 5.18 11.81 -3.88
N LEU A 133 4.21 11.16 -4.56
CA LEU A 133 3.83 9.76 -4.33
C LEU A 133 4.98 8.76 -4.48
N GLN A 134 6.07 9.16 -5.13
CA GLN A 134 7.29 8.37 -5.29
C GLN A 134 8.26 8.49 -4.12
N ILE A 135 7.95 9.29 -3.10
CA ILE A 135 8.71 9.35 -1.84
C ILE A 135 7.96 8.57 -0.76
N ILE A 136 8.67 7.66 -0.12
CA ILE A 136 8.13 6.65 0.80
C ILE A 136 8.68 6.95 2.20
N TYR A 137 7.81 7.51 3.03
CA TYR A 137 8.11 7.83 4.44
C TYR A 137 7.66 6.75 5.42
N GLY A 138 7.05 5.68 4.90
CA GLY A 138 6.60 4.55 5.68
C GLY A 138 5.68 3.64 4.87
N ILE A 139 5.13 2.63 5.52
CA ILE A 139 4.38 1.57 4.83
C ILE A 139 3.15 2.07 4.07
N ASP A 140 2.42 3.06 4.60
CA ASP A 140 1.25 3.62 3.94
C ASP A 140 1.62 4.34 2.64
N SER A 141 2.77 5.03 2.63
CA SER A 141 3.29 5.65 1.40
C SER A 141 3.71 4.60 0.39
N TRP A 142 4.27 3.47 0.83
CA TRP A 142 4.58 2.35 -0.05
C TRP A 142 3.33 1.72 -0.68
N TYR A 143 2.25 1.53 0.10
CA TYR A 143 0.98 1.07 -0.44
C TYR A 143 0.42 2.05 -1.47
N LYS A 144 0.42 3.35 -1.16
CA LYS A 144 -0.03 4.40 -2.11
C LYS A 144 0.79 4.39 -3.39
N PHE A 145 2.11 4.29 -3.29
CA PHE A 145 3.02 4.15 -4.41
C PHE A 145 2.67 2.95 -5.30
N ARG A 146 2.57 1.75 -4.71
CA ARG A 146 2.29 0.53 -5.46
C ARG A 146 0.90 0.56 -6.10
N ARG A 147 -0.10 1.06 -5.38
CA ARG A 147 -1.48 1.23 -5.89
C ARG A 147 -1.53 2.23 -7.05
N HIS A 148 -0.81 3.34 -6.97
CA HIS A 148 -0.74 4.33 -8.04
C HIS A 148 -0.28 3.69 -9.36
N PHE A 149 0.85 2.98 -9.33
CA PHE A 149 1.37 2.34 -10.52
C PHE A 149 0.58 1.10 -10.96
N LEU A 150 -0.06 0.38 -10.03
CA LEU A 150 -1.01 -0.69 -10.38
C LEU A 150 -2.20 -0.14 -11.17
N GLY A 151 -2.71 1.04 -10.81
CA GLY A 151 -3.75 1.72 -11.57
C GLY A 151 -3.26 2.24 -12.93
N LYS A 152 -1.98 2.63 -13.04
CA LYS A 152 -1.40 3.11 -14.31
C LYS A 152 -1.06 1.97 -15.27
N TYR A 153 -0.56 0.85 -14.75
CA TYR A 153 -0.08 -0.31 -15.51
C TYR A 153 -0.67 -1.61 -14.95
N PRO A 154 -1.97 -1.88 -15.19
CA PRO A 154 -2.68 -3.00 -14.59
C PRO A 154 -2.30 -4.38 -15.17
N LYS A 155 -1.65 -4.42 -16.33
CA LYS A 155 -1.39 -5.64 -17.12
C LYS A 155 -2.68 -6.44 -17.32
N ASN A 156 -2.69 -7.74 -17.00
CA ASN A 156 -3.86 -8.60 -17.08
C ASN A 156 -4.53 -8.80 -15.71
N ALA A 157 -5.73 -9.36 -15.72
CA ALA A 157 -6.53 -9.59 -14.51
C ALA A 157 -5.82 -10.43 -13.44
N ASP A 158 -5.08 -11.46 -13.84
CA ASP A 158 -4.37 -12.32 -12.89
C ASP A 158 -3.24 -11.58 -12.18
N PHE A 159 -2.46 -10.80 -12.94
CA PHE A 159 -1.45 -9.91 -12.38
C PHE A 159 -2.11 -8.88 -11.46
N PHE A 160 -3.17 -8.21 -11.92
CA PHE A 160 -3.82 -7.14 -11.17
C PHE A 160 -4.35 -7.62 -9.81
N ILE A 161 -5.11 -8.72 -9.78
CA ILE A 161 -5.64 -9.28 -8.52
C ILE A 161 -4.50 -9.76 -7.62
N SER A 162 -3.45 -10.36 -8.17
CA SER A 162 -2.30 -10.80 -7.37
C SER A 162 -1.56 -9.63 -6.73
N GLU A 163 -1.43 -8.50 -7.41
CA GLU A 163 -0.88 -7.27 -6.83
C GLU A 163 -1.85 -6.64 -5.82
N CYS A 164 -3.16 -6.66 -6.08
CA CYS A 164 -4.17 -6.19 -5.13
C CYS A 164 -4.06 -6.92 -3.77
N ILE A 165 -3.88 -8.24 -3.78
CA ILE A 165 -3.73 -9.03 -2.55
C ILE A 165 -2.56 -8.52 -1.68
N LYS A 166 -1.46 -8.08 -2.32
CA LYS A 166 -0.27 -7.55 -1.64
C LYS A 166 -0.50 -6.15 -1.08
N TYR A 167 -1.19 -5.30 -1.84
CA TYR A 167 -1.25 -3.86 -1.55
C TYR A 167 -2.55 -3.37 -0.91
N PHE A 168 -3.54 -4.24 -0.73
CA PHE A 168 -4.76 -3.96 0.02
C PHE A 168 -4.88 -4.90 1.24
N PRO A 169 -4.06 -4.70 2.29
CA PRO A 169 -3.91 -5.62 3.41
C PRO A 169 -5.19 -5.82 4.24
N ASN A 170 -6.21 -4.96 4.10
CA ASN A 170 -7.49 -5.06 4.79
C ASN A 170 -8.58 -5.73 3.93
N LEU A 171 -8.28 -6.07 2.67
CA LEU A 171 -9.24 -6.67 1.73
C LEU A 171 -8.87 -8.12 1.36
N PHE A 172 -9.81 -9.05 1.40
CA PHE A 172 -9.62 -10.41 0.95
C PHE A 172 -10.42 -10.67 -0.34
N PHE A 173 -9.74 -11.04 -1.42
CA PHE A 173 -10.35 -11.20 -2.74
C PHE A 173 -10.78 -12.64 -2.97
N HIS A 174 -12.06 -12.86 -3.29
CA HIS A 174 -12.54 -14.15 -3.76
C HIS A 174 -11.89 -14.51 -5.11
N GLU A 175 -11.61 -15.79 -5.35
CA GLU A 175 -10.83 -16.25 -6.52
C GLU A 175 -11.46 -15.85 -7.87
N ARG A 176 -12.80 -15.85 -7.93
CA ARG A 176 -13.56 -15.41 -9.13
C ARG A 176 -13.20 -14.01 -9.63
N ASN A 177 -12.67 -13.13 -8.77
CA ASN A 177 -12.31 -11.77 -9.17
C ASN A 177 -11.28 -11.75 -10.31
N ARG A 178 -10.46 -12.80 -10.46
CA ARG A 178 -9.53 -12.97 -11.59
C ARG A 178 -10.23 -13.07 -12.94
N VAL A 179 -11.46 -13.58 -12.94
CA VAL A 179 -12.27 -13.74 -14.14
C VAL A 179 -13.14 -12.51 -14.35
N THR A 180 -13.84 -12.08 -13.31
CA THR A 180 -14.91 -11.07 -13.44
C THR A 180 -14.37 -9.67 -13.70
N ILE A 181 -13.17 -9.34 -13.19
CA ILE A 181 -12.59 -8.01 -13.37
C ILE A 181 -12.26 -7.69 -14.84
N LYS A 182 -12.04 -8.73 -15.66
CA LYS A 182 -11.68 -8.60 -17.09
C LYS A 182 -12.68 -7.72 -17.85
N THR A 183 -13.94 -7.70 -17.45
CA THR A 183 -14.98 -6.92 -18.14
C THR A 183 -14.84 -5.41 -17.98
N ILE A 184 -14.07 -4.94 -16.98
CA ILE A 184 -13.92 -3.51 -16.68
C ILE A 184 -12.47 -3.05 -16.51
N LEU A 185 -11.51 -3.99 -16.46
CA LEU A 185 -10.12 -3.69 -16.11
C LEU A 185 -9.43 -2.78 -17.12
N ASP A 186 -9.68 -2.99 -18.42
CA ASP A 186 -9.00 -2.23 -19.49
C ASP A 186 -9.41 -0.74 -19.47
N ASP A 187 -10.65 -0.45 -19.06
CA ASP A 187 -11.21 0.90 -19.08
C ASP A 187 -11.03 1.69 -17.78
N SER A 188 -10.83 1.00 -16.65
CA SER A 188 -11.01 1.59 -15.31
C SER A 188 -10.04 1.11 -14.23
N PRO A 189 -8.76 0.82 -14.54
CA PRO A 189 -7.83 0.30 -13.54
C PRO A 189 -7.59 1.27 -12.37
N LYS A 190 -7.42 2.58 -12.64
CA LYS A 190 -7.25 3.60 -11.59
C LYS A 190 -8.53 3.74 -10.79
N LYS A 191 -9.69 3.66 -11.43
CA LYS A 191 -10.96 3.74 -10.72
C LYS A 191 -11.18 2.56 -9.78
N ILE A 192 -10.89 1.34 -10.23
CA ILE A 192 -10.91 0.15 -9.37
C ILE A 192 -9.98 0.34 -8.18
N VAL A 193 -8.72 0.75 -8.41
CA VAL A 193 -7.76 1.04 -7.34
C VAL A 193 -8.27 2.11 -6.38
N TYR A 194 -8.91 3.17 -6.89
CA TYR A 194 -9.48 4.24 -6.08
C TYR A 194 -10.55 3.72 -5.11
N HIS A 195 -11.51 2.92 -5.59
CA HIS A 195 -12.56 2.36 -4.74
C HIS A 195 -12.03 1.28 -3.77
N LEU A 196 -11.08 0.45 -4.21
CA LEU A 196 -10.42 -0.51 -3.32
C LEU A 196 -9.59 0.20 -2.24
N SER A 197 -8.93 1.31 -2.56
CA SER A 197 -8.19 2.12 -1.59
C SER A 197 -9.14 2.71 -0.55
N ALA A 198 -10.29 3.24 -0.99
CA ALA A 198 -11.32 3.72 -0.09
C ALA A 198 -11.80 2.63 0.88
N LEU A 199 -12.12 1.43 0.37
CA LEU A 199 -12.52 0.31 1.23
C LEU A 199 -11.41 -0.08 2.21
N ASN A 200 -10.19 -0.22 1.72
CA ASN A 200 -9.06 -0.68 2.52
C ASN A 200 -8.70 0.31 3.63
N ASP A 201 -8.70 1.60 3.32
CA ASP A 201 -8.09 2.62 4.18
C ASP A 201 -9.11 3.35 5.06
N ARG A 202 -10.42 3.35 4.71
CA ARG A 202 -11.41 4.25 5.33
C ARG A 202 -12.70 3.60 5.79
N PHE A 203 -13.04 2.40 5.31
CA PHE A 203 -14.34 1.81 5.59
C PHE A 203 -14.55 1.53 7.09
N ARG A 204 -13.51 1.02 7.75
CA ARG A 204 -13.55 0.70 9.19
C ARG A 204 -13.79 1.94 10.06
N ASP A 205 -13.23 3.08 9.68
CA ASP A 205 -13.41 4.35 10.39
C ASP A 205 -14.86 4.86 10.35
N CYS A 206 -15.70 4.28 9.49
CA CYS A 206 -17.12 4.62 9.37
C CYS A 206 -18.04 3.71 10.18
N GLN A 207 -17.51 2.64 10.80
CA GLN A 207 -18.28 1.70 11.60
C GLN A 207 -18.32 2.15 13.06
N TYR A 208 -19.37 2.89 13.41
CA TYR A 208 -19.62 3.32 14.78
C TYR A 208 -20.77 2.52 15.40
N ASP A 209 -20.73 2.38 16.72
CA ASP A 209 -21.82 1.76 17.48
C ASP A 209 -23.13 2.55 17.27
N GLY A 210 -24.21 1.83 16.98
CA GLY A 210 -25.55 2.39 16.80
C GLY A 210 -25.94 2.73 15.35
N LEU A 211 -25.03 2.67 14.38
CA LEU A 211 -25.38 2.85 12.96
C LEU A 211 -25.78 1.51 12.32
N ASN A 212 -26.86 1.53 11.54
CA ASN A 212 -27.21 0.40 10.68
C ASN A 212 -26.33 0.36 9.40
N ARG A 213 -26.37 -0.77 8.69
CA ARG A 213 -25.53 -1.00 7.50
C ARG A 213 -25.70 0.07 6.42
N THR A 214 -26.92 0.53 6.16
CA THR A 214 -27.20 1.59 5.16
C THR A 214 -26.58 2.92 5.58
N GLU A 215 -26.69 3.29 6.86
CA GLU A 215 -26.10 4.52 7.40
C GLU A 215 -24.56 4.50 7.33
N ILE A 216 -23.96 3.35 7.63
CA ILE A 216 -22.50 3.14 7.48
C ILE A 216 -22.08 3.36 6.03
N LEU A 217 -22.79 2.76 5.07
CA LEU A 217 -22.47 2.89 3.64
C LEU A 217 -22.61 4.33 3.14
N LYS A 218 -23.66 5.04 3.57
CA LYS A 218 -23.86 6.46 3.25
C LYS A 218 -22.73 7.32 3.81
N ARG A 219 -22.41 7.15 5.09
CA ARG A 219 -21.30 7.86 5.75
C ARG A 219 -19.97 7.58 5.05
N PHE A 220 -19.69 6.31 4.76
CA PHE A 220 -18.50 5.88 4.04
C PHE A 220 -18.38 6.56 2.69
N SER A 221 -19.48 6.64 1.94
CA SER A 221 -19.50 7.24 0.61
C SER A 221 -19.09 8.72 0.64
N VAL A 222 -19.61 9.47 1.61
CA VAL A 222 -19.24 10.87 1.84
C VAL A 222 -17.78 11.00 2.30
N TYR A 223 -17.38 10.20 3.28
CA TYR A 223 -16.03 10.25 3.85
C TYR A 223 -14.94 9.86 2.84
N ALA A 224 -15.21 8.87 2.00
CA ALA A 224 -14.32 8.43 0.92
C ALA A 224 -14.43 9.28 -0.35
N LYS A 225 -15.43 10.16 -0.46
CA LYS A 225 -15.75 10.99 -1.64
C LYS A 225 -16.02 10.15 -2.89
N LEU A 226 -16.73 9.03 -2.73
CA LEU A 226 -17.04 8.10 -3.82
C LEU A 226 -17.85 8.78 -4.93
N ASP A 227 -17.84 8.18 -6.13
CA ASP A 227 -18.66 8.65 -7.25
C ASP A 227 -20.15 8.69 -6.91
N GLU A 228 -20.61 7.67 -6.20
CA GLU A 228 -21.98 7.54 -5.72
C GLU A 228 -22.03 6.89 -4.35
N GLU A 229 -23.19 7.02 -3.72
CA GLU A 229 -23.53 6.32 -2.50
C GLU A 229 -23.42 4.79 -2.71
N ALA A 230 -22.59 4.16 -1.89
CA ALA A 230 -22.55 2.73 -1.72
C ALA A 230 -23.90 2.25 -1.16
N SER A 231 -24.41 1.15 -1.68
CA SER A 231 -25.76 0.69 -1.36
C SER A 231 -25.82 -0.83 -1.24
N LEU A 232 -26.93 -1.31 -0.69
CA LEU A 232 -27.30 -2.72 -0.68
C LEU A 232 -28.07 -3.07 -1.96
N GLU A 233 -28.20 -4.36 -2.25
CA GLU A 233 -29.20 -4.84 -3.18
C GLU A 233 -30.60 -4.63 -2.56
N GLY A 234 -31.56 -4.16 -3.37
CA GLY A 234 -32.93 -3.90 -2.91
C GLY A 234 -33.86 -5.12 -3.00
N ASP A 235 -33.47 -6.13 -3.79
CA ASP A 235 -34.27 -7.34 -4.01
C ASP A 235 -33.75 -8.55 -3.22
N ALA A 236 -34.50 -8.95 -2.19
CA ALA A 236 -34.19 -10.09 -1.34
C ALA A 236 -34.14 -11.43 -2.09
N PHE A 237 -34.87 -11.58 -3.20
CA PHE A 237 -34.86 -12.81 -4.01
C PHE A 237 -33.51 -13.02 -4.71
N ARG A 238 -32.73 -11.95 -4.88
CA ARG A 238 -31.43 -11.99 -5.56
C ARG A 238 -30.26 -12.28 -4.64
N LYS A 239 -30.49 -12.46 -3.33
CA LYS A 239 -29.43 -12.72 -2.33
C LYS A 239 -28.46 -13.85 -2.71
N ASN A 240 -28.97 -14.89 -3.37
CA ASN A 240 -28.15 -16.00 -3.86
C ASN A 240 -27.12 -15.56 -4.92
N ALA A 241 -27.44 -14.58 -5.76
CA ALA A 241 -26.52 -14.04 -6.77
C ALA A 241 -25.32 -13.31 -6.13
N PHE A 242 -25.49 -12.78 -4.92
CA PHE A 242 -24.46 -12.08 -4.15
C PHE A 242 -23.82 -12.96 -3.07
N THR A 243 -24.09 -14.28 -3.06
CA THR A 243 -23.53 -15.19 -2.06
C THR A 243 -22.34 -15.94 -2.65
N PHE A 244 -21.20 -15.87 -1.98
CA PHE A 244 -19.94 -16.44 -2.42
C PHE A 244 -19.35 -17.34 -1.33
N ASN A 245 -18.66 -18.41 -1.72
CA ASN A 245 -18.05 -19.34 -0.77
C ASN A 245 -16.64 -18.88 -0.40
N PHE A 246 -16.42 -18.62 0.88
CA PHE A 246 -15.11 -18.28 1.43
C PHE A 246 -14.62 -19.39 2.34
N ILE A 247 -13.32 -19.68 2.32
CA ILE A 247 -12.72 -20.65 3.23
C ILE A 247 -12.54 -19.99 4.61
N ASN A 248 -13.18 -20.55 5.63
CA ASN A 248 -13.07 -20.09 7.01
C ASN A 248 -11.82 -20.66 7.72
N ASN A 249 -11.62 -20.29 8.99
CA ASN A 249 -10.48 -20.74 9.79
C ASN A 249 -10.40 -22.27 9.96
N ASP A 250 -11.53 -22.98 9.87
CA ASP A 250 -11.63 -24.44 9.95
C ASP A 250 -11.45 -25.12 8.58
N ARG A 251 -11.09 -24.35 7.55
CA ARG A 251 -10.92 -24.79 6.16
C ARG A 251 -12.22 -25.29 5.50
N ILE A 252 -13.36 -24.78 5.95
CA ILE A 252 -14.68 -25.11 5.41
C ILE A 252 -15.17 -23.96 4.51
N ASN A 253 -15.83 -24.30 3.41
CA ASN A 253 -16.52 -23.33 2.56
C ASN A 253 -17.74 -22.77 3.30
N GLU A 254 -17.70 -21.47 3.59
CA GLU A 254 -18.78 -20.73 4.22
C GLU A 254 -19.43 -19.78 3.21
N PRO A 255 -20.76 -19.87 2.97
CA PRO A 255 -21.46 -18.95 2.10
C PRO A 255 -21.60 -17.58 2.77
N VAL A 256 -21.13 -16.53 2.11
CA VAL A 256 -21.19 -15.14 2.59
C VAL A 256 -21.87 -14.27 1.55
N CYS A 257 -22.90 -13.53 1.97
CA CYS A 257 -23.59 -12.54 1.14
C CYS A 257 -22.78 -11.23 1.08
N CYS A 258 -22.27 -10.89 -0.10
CA CYS A 258 -21.56 -9.64 -0.39
C CYS A 258 -22.48 -8.65 -1.15
N GLU A 259 -23.71 -8.42 -0.67
CA GLU A 259 -24.66 -7.48 -1.30
C GLU A 259 -24.24 -5.99 -1.25
N PRO A 260 -23.53 -5.47 -0.21
CA PRO A 260 -22.98 -4.12 -0.28
C PRO A 260 -22.13 -3.93 -1.52
N HIS A 261 -22.33 -2.82 -2.23
CA HIS A 261 -21.56 -2.54 -3.43
C HIS A 261 -21.18 -1.08 -3.61
N LEU A 262 -20.05 -0.89 -4.27
CA LEU A 262 -19.59 0.41 -4.77
C LEU A 262 -19.91 0.51 -6.26
N LYS A 263 -20.29 1.70 -6.70
CA LYS A 263 -20.56 2.00 -8.11
C LYS A 263 -19.39 2.74 -8.72
N LEU A 264 -18.88 2.23 -9.84
CA LEU A 264 -17.76 2.82 -10.58
C LEU A 264 -18.35 3.60 -11.76
N CYS A 265 -18.88 4.78 -11.48
CA CYS A 265 -19.73 5.48 -12.42
C CYS A 265 -18.98 6.16 -13.56
N LYS A 266 -17.66 6.34 -13.41
CA LYS A 266 -16.80 6.99 -14.42
C LYS A 266 -15.61 6.08 -14.75
N ASN A 267 -15.19 6.09 -16.01
CA ASN A 267 -13.98 5.38 -16.41
C ASN A 267 -12.73 6.28 -16.27
N ASP A 268 -11.55 5.76 -16.64
CA ASP A 268 -10.29 6.50 -16.45
C ASP A 268 -10.01 7.54 -17.55
N TYR A 269 -10.69 7.45 -18.70
CA TYR A 269 -10.38 8.20 -19.92
C TYR A 269 -11.40 9.30 -20.23
N ASP A 270 -12.67 9.02 -20.01
CA ASP A 270 -13.81 9.90 -20.29
C ASP A 270 -14.62 10.09 -19.00
N ARG A 271 -14.35 11.22 -18.33
CA ARG A 271 -15.05 11.58 -17.08
C ARG A 271 -16.47 12.09 -17.31
N ALA A 272 -16.86 12.37 -18.56
CA ALA A 272 -18.21 12.81 -18.91
C ALA A 272 -19.15 11.62 -19.10
N LYS A 273 -18.64 10.47 -19.57
CA LYS A 273 -19.42 9.24 -19.71
C LYS A 273 -19.72 8.59 -18.37
N TYR A 274 -21.01 8.36 -18.13
CA TYR A 274 -21.53 7.71 -16.93
C TYR A 274 -21.84 6.23 -17.20
N PHE A 275 -21.44 5.35 -16.29
CA PHE A 275 -21.66 3.91 -16.34
C PHE A 275 -22.48 3.45 -15.13
N ASN A 276 -23.62 2.80 -15.38
CA ASN A 276 -24.48 2.31 -14.32
C ASN A 276 -24.24 0.83 -13.97
N ASP A 277 -23.36 0.13 -14.69
CA ASP A 277 -23.22 -1.32 -14.65
C ASP A 277 -21.96 -1.80 -13.92
N ARG A 278 -21.02 -0.93 -13.57
CA ARG A 278 -19.73 -1.33 -12.98
C ARG A 278 -19.80 -1.35 -11.45
N ARG A 279 -19.39 -2.46 -10.81
CA ARG A 279 -19.56 -2.69 -9.38
C ARG A 279 -18.38 -3.38 -8.71
N ILE A 280 -18.18 -3.07 -7.43
CA ILE A 280 -17.38 -3.86 -6.47
C ILE A 280 -18.32 -4.30 -5.36
N TYR A 281 -18.59 -5.60 -5.27
CA TYR A 281 -19.43 -6.23 -4.24
C TYR A 281 -18.56 -6.75 -3.09
N PHE A 282 -18.95 -6.45 -1.86
CA PHE A 282 -18.15 -6.79 -0.68
C PHE A 282 -19.00 -7.15 0.54
N HIS A 283 -18.39 -7.79 1.53
CA HIS A 283 -18.93 -7.98 2.88
C HIS A 283 -17.97 -7.33 3.88
N GLU A 284 -18.47 -6.79 4.98
CA GLU A 284 -17.67 -6.06 6.00
C GLU A 284 -16.72 -6.97 6.81
N GLY A 285 -16.51 -8.22 6.40
CA GLY A 285 -15.67 -9.20 7.09
C GLY A 285 -16.40 -10.03 8.15
N LYS A 286 -15.87 -11.23 8.39
CA LYS A 286 -16.30 -12.13 9.47
C LYS A 286 -15.06 -12.53 10.28
N SER A 287 -15.14 -12.52 11.60
CA SER A 287 -13.98 -12.78 12.48
C SER A 287 -13.34 -14.16 12.22
N ASN A 288 -14.15 -15.14 11.83
CA ASN A 288 -13.73 -16.50 11.51
C ASN A 288 -13.24 -16.69 10.05
N ILE A 289 -13.18 -15.63 9.24
CA ILE A 289 -12.66 -15.65 7.86
C ILE A 289 -11.57 -14.60 7.74
N GLN A 290 -10.33 -15.03 7.47
CA GLN A 290 -9.21 -14.12 7.14
C GLN A 290 -9.03 -12.99 8.16
N ARG A 291 -9.22 -13.31 9.45
CA ARG A 291 -9.09 -12.38 10.58
C ARG A 291 -9.99 -11.14 10.47
N GLY A 292 -11.18 -11.29 9.90
CA GLY A 292 -12.13 -10.19 9.78
C GLY A 292 -11.77 -9.16 8.71
N ARG A 293 -10.93 -9.49 7.71
CA ARG A 293 -10.75 -8.62 6.54
C ARG A 293 -12.07 -8.42 5.77
N ILE A 294 -12.19 -7.28 5.09
CA ILE A 294 -13.32 -7.01 4.19
C ILE A 294 -13.26 -8.01 3.04
N LEU A 295 -14.34 -8.75 2.78
CA LEU A 295 -14.36 -9.81 1.78
C LEU A 295 -14.88 -9.24 0.46
N ILE A 296 -14.12 -9.35 -0.63
CA ILE A 296 -14.50 -8.89 -1.96
C ILE A 296 -15.04 -10.06 -2.76
N GLY A 297 -16.36 -10.10 -2.94
CA GLY A 297 -17.07 -11.16 -3.65
C GLY A 297 -16.92 -11.05 -5.16
N HIS A 298 -17.07 -9.85 -5.71
CA HIS A 298 -17.06 -9.62 -7.16
C HIS A 298 -16.58 -8.21 -7.53
N ILE A 299 -15.77 -8.12 -8.56
CA ILE A 299 -15.38 -6.89 -9.25
C ILE A 299 -15.69 -7.10 -10.72
N GLY A 300 -16.52 -6.25 -11.31
CA GLY A 300 -16.92 -6.41 -12.72
C GLY A 300 -18.20 -5.67 -13.05
N THR A 301 -18.93 -6.16 -14.05
CA THR A 301 -20.29 -5.72 -14.33
C THR A 301 -21.26 -6.16 -13.23
N HIS A 302 -22.42 -5.51 -13.17
CA HIS A 302 -23.51 -5.77 -12.24
C HIS A 302 -23.93 -7.24 -12.34
N LEU A 303 -24.13 -7.87 -11.18
CA LEU A 303 -24.62 -9.25 -11.08
C LEU A 303 -26.14 -9.32 -11.26
#